data_AF-A0A0H5RBP3-F1
#
_entry.id   AF-A0A0H5RBP3-F1
#
_cell.length_a   1.000
_cell.length_b   1.000
_cell.length_c   1.000
_cell.angle_alpha   90.00
_cell.angle_beta   90.00
_cell.angle_gamma   90.00
#
_symmetry.space_group_name_H-M   'P 1'
#
loop_
_entity.id
_entity.type
_entity.pdbx_description
1 polymer ?
#
loop_
_entity_poly.entity_id
_entity_poly.type
_entity_poly.pdbx_seq_one_letter_code
_entity_poly.pdbx_strand_id
1 'polypeptide(L)'
;ANYVTIVLHGARPSTLPAPVVTKGIRVTGTLDMHGQRYAPTWTRLAQTVSAGDQVIVVQDLVNWEIGQKIIVTTSTVKDGADFDHNEVVYITEVLTAPSLGATVTALVVSPPFKYEHYAGREYQVEVGLLSRRIVVMGSETDSPDPVPSPNRCPDPSSPYSFIPCAAPTGYGGHIIIDTIGTGRATAIELYLMGQ
;
A
#
# COMPACT_ATOMS: atom_id res chain seq x y z
N ALA A 1 13.63 -4.43 -14.16
CA ALA A 1 12.26 -4.96 -14.37
C ALA A 1 11.43 -3.88 -15.04
N ASN A 2 10.55 -4.24 -15.99
CA ASN A 2 9.70 -3.27 -16.69
C ASN A 2 8.49 -2.94 -15.80
N TYR A 3 8.47 -1.72 -15.28
CA TYR A 3 7.32 -1.14 -14.59
C TYR A 3 6.55 -0.27 -15.59
N VAL A 4 5.23 -0.38 -15.55
CA VAL A 4 4.32 0.50 -16.28
C VAL A 4 3.65 1.41 -15.27
N THR A 5 3.94 2.70 -15.34
CA THR A 5 3.30 3.72 -14.52
C THR A 5 2.44 4.59 -15.41
N ILE A 6 1.14 4.60 -15.15
CA ILE A 6 0.16 5.46 -15.81
C ILE A 6 -0.19 6.58 -14.83
N VAL A 7 0.29 7.79 -15.13
CA VAL A 7 0.06 8.97 -14.29
C VAL A 7 -1.07 9.81 -14.89
N LEU A 8 -2.11 10.05 -14.08
CA LEU A 8 -3.30 10.81 -14.42
C LEU A 8 -3.16 12.24 -13.90
N HIS A 9 -3.07 13.18 -14.84
CA HIS A 9 -2.93 14.60 -14.54
C HIS A 9 -4.27 15.33 -14.65
N GLY A 10 -4.44 16.36 -13.83
CA GLY A 10 -5.64 17.19 -13.80
C GLY A 10 -5.86 17.84 -12.44
N ALA A 11 -6.25 19.11 -12.46
CA ALA A 11 -6.59 19.86 -11.25
C ALA A 11 -8.03 19.55 -10.80
N ARG A 12 -8.28 19.67 -9.50
CA ARG A 12 -9.63 19.61 -8.92
C ARG A 12 -10.53 20.69 -9.53
N PRO A 13 -11.65 20.34 -10.18
CA PRO A 13 -12.58 21.35 -10.70
C PRO A 13 -13.24 22.16 -9.58
N SER A 14 -13.59 23.41 -9.87
CA SER A 14 -14.32 24.29 -8.94
C SER A 14 -15.78 23.89 -8.73
N THR A 15 -16.33 23.03 -9.58
CA THR A 15 -17.70 22.53 -9.51
C THR A 15 -17.69 21.00 -9.59
N LEU A 16 -18.48 20.36 -8.73
CA LEU A 16 -18.64 18.91 -8.67
C LEU A 16 -20.13 18.54 -8.87
N PRO A 17 -20.45 17.40 -9.53
CA PRO A 17 -19.53 16.39 -10.05
C PRO A 17 -18.75 16.86 -11.29
N ALA A 18 -17.49 16.43 -11.38
CA ALA A 18 -16.61 16.74 -12.51
C ALA A 18 -16.99 15.93 -13.77
N PRO A 19 -16.65 16.41 -14.98
CA PRO A 19 -16.70 15.59 -16.19
C PRO A 19 -15.90 14.28 -16.01
N VAL A 20 -16.42 13.18 -16.57
CA VAL A 20 -15.84 11.82 -16.43
C VAL A 20 -14.41 11.67 -16.97
N VAL A 21 -13.95 12.62 -17.79
CA VAL A 21 -12.60 12.65 -18.36
C VAL A 21 -11.61 13.43 -17.50
N THR A 22 -12.08 14.16 -16.49
CA THR A 22 -11.22 14.94 -15.62
C THR A 22 -10.33 13.98 -14.83
N LYS A 23 -9.02 14.07 -15.04
CA LYS A 23 -8.00 13.28 -14.34
C LYS A 23 -8.33 11.77 -14.33
N GLY A 24 -8.80 11.25 -15.46
CA GLY A 24 -9.33 9.91 -15.47
C GLY A 24 -9.23 9.19 -16.81
N ILE A 25 -9.29 7.87 -16.73
CA ILE A 25 -9.46 6.98 -17.88
C ILE A 25 -10.96 6.72 -18.03
N ARG A 26 -11.56 7.20 -19.13
CA ARG A 26 -12.92 6.85 -19.52
C ARG A 26 -12.89 5.67 -20.49
N VAL A 27 -13.57 4.59 -20.14
CA VAL A 27 -13.60 3.37 -20.95
C VAL A 27 -14.97 3.22 -21.60
N THR A 28 -15.03 3.40 -22.93
CA THR A 28 -16.22 3.15 -23.76
C THR A 28 -16.16 1.83 -24.54
N GLY A 29 -15.00 1.14 -24.50
CA GLY A 29 -14.78 -0.18 -25.08
C GLY A 29 -14.29 -1.16 -24.01
N THR A 30 -13.19 -1.86 -24.26
CA THR A 30 -12.59 -2.78 -23.28
C THR A 30 -11.27 -2.24 -22.75
N LEU A 31 -11.09 -2.29 -21.42
CA LEU A 31 -9.83 -2.07 -20.73
C LEU A 31 -9.46 -3.33 -19.95
N ASP A 32 -8.46 -4.05 -20.42
CA ASP A 32 -7.90 -5.23 -19.73
C ASP A 32 -6.48 -4.90 -19.23
N MET A 33 -6.27 -4.95 -17.91
CA MET A 33 -4.98 -4.69 -17.27
C MET A 33 -4.57 -5.87 -16.39
N HIS A 34 -3.53 -6.59 -16.80
CA HIS A 34 -3.08 -7.79 -16.11
C HIS A 34 -1.58 -7.68 -15.79
N GLY A 35 -1.26 -7.43 -14.53
CA GLY A 35 0.11 -7.39 -14.03
C GLY A 35 0.68 -8.75 -13.66
N GLN A 36 1.95 -8.77 -13.29
CA GLN A 36 2.61 -9.93 -12.70
C GLN A 36 1.89 -10.35 -11.42
N ARG A 37 1.55 -11.64 -11.30
CA ARG A 37 0.94 -12.18 -10.08
C ARG A 37 2.04 -12.49 -9.06
N TYR A 38 1.91 -11.88 -7.89
CA TYR A 38 2.68 -12.22 -6.70
C TYR A 38 1.81 -13.04 -5.76
N ALA A 39 2.35 -14.13 -5.21
CA ALA A 39 1.59 -15.06 -4.39
C ALA A 39 2.47 -15.66 -3.28
N PRO A 40 2.00 -15.65 -2.02
CA PRO A 40 0.86 -14.83 -1.57
C PRO A 40 1.21 -13.32 -1.61
N THR A 41 0.22 -12.43 -1.66
CA THR A 41 0.47 -10.96 -1.57
C THR A 41 0.57 -10.48 -0.13
N TRP A 42 0.34 -11.38 0.83
CA TRP A 42 0.29 -11.13 2.25
C TRP A 42 0.66 -12.43 2.98
N THR A 43 1.43 -12.33 4.04
CA THR A 43 1.88 -13.43 4.90
C THR A 43 2.08 -12.87 6.31
N ARG A 44 2.54 -13.69 7.26
CA ARG A 44 2.97 -13.23 8.58
C ARG A 44 4.47 -13.42 8.78
N LEU A 45 5.02 -12.75 9.78
CA LEU A 45 6.35 -13.05 10.28
C LEU A 45 6.40 -14.47 10.87
N ALA A 46 7.50 -15.17 10.60
CA ALA A 46 7.83 -16.44 11.20
C ALA A 46 8.64 -16.27 12.50
N GLN A 47 9.28 -15.11 12.68
CA GLN A 47 10.12 -14.79 13.85
C GLN A 47 10.01 -13.30 14.18
N THR A 48 10.10 -12.97 15.48
CA THR A 48 10.11 -11.57 15.94
C THR A 48 11.30 -10.84 15.33
N VAL A 49 11.06 -9.61 14.90
CA VAL A 49 12.06 -8.69 14.35
C VAL A 49 12.27 -7.59 15.37
N SER A 50 13.52 -7.32 15.74
CA SER A 50 13.87 -6.27 16.68
C SER A 50 14.17 -4.95 15.97
N ALA A 51 14.04 -3.84 16.70
CA ALA A 51 14.48 -2.54 16.21
C ALA A 51 15.98 -2.58 15.85
N GLY A 52 16.32 -2.08 14.66
CA GLY A 52 17.66 -2.13 14.07
C GLY A 52 17.90 -3.33 13.16
N ASP A 53 17.02 -4.33 13.14
CA ASP A 53 17.16 -5.47 12.24
C ASP A 53 16.88 -5.09 10.79
N GLN A 54 17.46 -5.85 9.87
CA GLN A 54 17.25 -5.73 8.42
C GLN A 54 16.84 -7.04 7.77
N VAL A 55 16.68 -8.10 8.55
CA VAL A 55 16.31 -9.42 8.04
C VAL A 55 15.00 -9.81 8.69
N ILE A 56 14.03 -10.15 7.86
CA ILE A 56 12.77 -10.73 8.30
C ILE A 56 12.61 -12.13 7.72
N VAL A 57 11.91 -12.98 8.43
CA VAL A 57 11.53 -14.31 7.94
C VAL A 57 10.02 -14.34 7.90
N VAL A 58 9.46 -14.67 6.74
CA VAL A 58 8.01 -14.79 6.54
C VAL A 58 7.59 -16.26 6.46
N GLN A 59 6.38 -16.57 6.91
CA GLN A 59 5.88 -17.94 7.05
C GLN A 59 5.70 -18.70 5.73
N ASP A 60 5.47 -17.96 4.64
CA ASP A 60 5.20 -18.51 3.32
C ASP A 60 6.37 -18.36 2.34
N LEU A 61 6.39 -19.24 1.34
CA LEU A 61 7.22 -19.07 0.16
C LEU A 61 6.63 -17.95 -0.69
N VAL A 62 7.42 -16.90 -0.92
CA VAL A 62 6.99 -15.75 -1.71
C VAL A 62 7.79 -15.67 -3.00
N ASN A 63 7.13 -15.21 -4.07
CA ASN A 63 7.79 -14.85 -5.33
C ASN A 63 8.04 -13.33 -5.42
N TRP A 64 8.20 -12.66 -4.28
CA TRP A 64 8.48 -11.23 -4.21
C TRP A 64 9.90 -10.95 -4.74
N GLU A 65 10.12 -9.74 -5.21
CA GLU A 65 11.30 -9.33 -5.98
C GLU A 65 12.05 -8.19 -5.27
N ILE A 66 13.36 -8.12 -5.52
CA ILE A 66 14.20 -7.01 -5.06
C ILE A 66 13.66 -5.67 -5.60
N GLY A 67 13.66 -4.66 -4.73
CA GLY A 67 13.16 -3.31 -4.99
C GLY A 67 11.67 -3.13 -4.70
N GLN A 68 10.93 -4.20 -4.39
CA GLN A 68 9.53 -4.08 -4.03
C GLN A 68 9.33 -3.55 -2.61
N LYS A 69 8.28 -2.76 -2.42
CA LYS A 69 7.82 -2.27 -1.13
C LYS A 69 6.97 -3.33 -0.43
N ILE A 70 7.28 -3.57 0.84
CA ILE A 70 6.43 -4.32 1.75
C ILE A 70 6.03 -3.44 2.92
N ILE A 71 4.88 -3.73 3.51
CA ILE A 71 4.48 -3.18 4.80
C ILE A 71 4.59 -4.28 5.87
N VAL A 72 5.12 -3.93 7.03
CA VAL A 72 5.07 -4.75 8.25
C VAL A 72 4.20 -4.01 9.25
N THR A 73 3.14 -4.66 9.74
CA THR A 73 2.17 -4.01 10.62
C THR A 73 2.71 -3.86 12.04
N THR A 74 2.15 -2.92 12.79
CA THR A 74 2.46 -2.77 14.21
C THR A 74 2.10 -4.02 15.03
N SER A 75 2.81 -4.21 16.15
CA SER A 75 2.47 -5.20 17.19
C SER A 75 1.73 -4.58 18.38
N THR A 76 1.47 -3.28 18.32
CA THR A 76 0.85 -2.53 19.41
C THR A 76 -0.66 -2.49 19.24
N VAL A 77 -1.38 -2.50 20.37
CA VAL A 77 -2.86 -2.39 20.36
C VAL A 77 -3.31 -1.02 19.86
N LYS A 78 -2.56 0.03 20.17
CA LYS A 78 -2.80 1.35 19.62
C LYS A 78 -2.23 1.38 18.19
N ASP A 79 -3.09 1.65 17.22
CA ASP A 79 -2.74 1.84 15.81
C ASP A 79 -3.56 3.01 15.28
N GLY A 80 -3.06 4.21 15.54
CA GLY A 80 -3.72 5.46 15.19
C GLY A 80 -2.76 6.35 14.42
N ALA A 81 -3.27 7.37 13.72
CA ALA A 81 -2.42 8.29 12.98
C ALA A 81 -1.39 9.03 13.86
N ASP A 82 -1.59 9.08 15.18
CA ASP A 82 -0.69 9.65 16.18
C ASP A 82 0.25 8.60 16.81
N PHE A 83 0.08 7.32 16.48
CA PHE A 83 0.84 6.19 16.98
C PHE A 83 0.94 5.13 15.88
N ASP A 84 1.70 5.47 14.84
CA ASP A 84 1.92 4.62 13.67
C ASP A 84 3.30 3.95 13.79
N HIS A 85 3.29 2.67 14.15
CA HIS A 85 4.48 1.81 14.14
C HIS A 85 4.44 0.82 12.98
N ASN A 86 3.57 1.03 11.98
CA ASN A 86 3.64 0.28 10.74
C ASN A 86 4.86 0.77 9.96
N GLU A 87 5.60 -0.15 9.34
CA GLU A 87 6.82 0.20 8.62
C GLU A 87 6.74 -0.25 7.16
N VAL A 88 7.00 0.69 6.24
CA VAL A 88 7.18 0.39 4.83
C VAL A 88 8.68 0.32 4.54
N VAL A 89 9.13 -0.86 4.09
CA VAL A 89 10.53 -1.14 3.76
C VAL A 89 10.64 -1.73 2.36
N TYR A 90 11.84 -1.67 1.79
CA TYR A 90 12.16 -2.20 0.47
C TYR A 90 12.94 -3.50 0.58
N ILE A 91 12.55 -4.51 -0.19
CA ILE A 91 13.31 -5.76 -0.30
C ILE A 91 14.63 -5.46 -1.02
N THR A 92 15.75 -5.75 -0.39
CA THR A 92 17.09 -5.65 -0.98
C THR A 92 17.65 -7.01 -1.40
N GLU A 93 17.18 -8.09 -0.78
CA GLU A 93 17.57 -9.46 -1.11
C GLU A 93 16.46 -10.46 -0.75
N VAL A 94 16.34 -11.54 -1.53
CA VAL A 94 15.41 -12.66 -1.26
C VAL A 94 16.22 -13.93 -1.11
N LEU A 95 16.07 -14.58 0.04
CA LEU A 95 16.88 -15.73 0.45
C LEU A 95 15.99 -16.92 0.78
N THR A 96 16.43 -18.11 0.40
CA THR A 96 15.88 -19.36 0.92
C THR A 96 16.45 -19.60 2.32
N ALA A 97 15.60 -19.96 3.29
CA ALA A 97 16.03 -20.30 4.64
C ALA A 97 15.65 -21.74 5.00
N PRO A 98 16.22 -22.77 4.33
CA PRO A 98 15.83 -24.16 4.52
C PRO A 98 16.08 -24.68 5.95
N SER A 99 17.01 -24.06 6.69
CA SER A 99 17.27 -24.36 8.10
C SER A 99 16.18 -23.84 9.05
N LEU A 100 15.35 -22.90 8.62
CA LEU A 100 14.26 -22.31 9.39
C LEU A 100 12.89 -22.92 9.05
N GLY A 101 12.78 -23.59 7.90
CA GLY A 101 11.58 -24.32 7.48
C GLY A 101 11.51 -24.47 5.96
N ALA A 102 10.79 -25.49 5.49
CA ALA A 102 10.61 -25.71 4.05
C ALA A 102 9.64 -24.72 3.39
N THR A 103 8.88 -23.97 4.20
CA THR A 103 7.83 -23.06 3.73
C THR A 103 8.18 -21.60 3.91
N VAL A 104 9.36 -21.26 4.47
CA VAL A 104 9.67 -19.87 4.85
C VAL A 104 10.57 -19.18 3.82
N THR A 105 10.43 -17.87 3.73
CA THR A 105 11.34 -17.01 2.94
C THR A 105 12.02 -16.01 3.86
N ALA A 106 13.33 -15.83 3.71
CA ALA A 106 14.05 -14.75 4.37
C ALA A 106 14.19 -13.56 3.41
N LEU A 107 13.92 -12.36 3.90
CA LEU A 107 14.01 -11.12 3.12
C LEU A 107 14.95 -10.18 3.84
N VAL A 108 15.95 -9.68 3.12
CA VAL A 108 16.76 -8.54 3.58
C VAL A 108 16.07 -7.27 3.13
N VAL A 109 15.96 -6.29 4.02
CA VAL A 109 15.20 -5.06 3.80
C VAL A 109 15.98 -3.80 4.15
N SER A 110 15.52 -2.67 3.60
CA SER A 110 16.03 -1.34 3.90
C SER A 110 14.89 -0.32 3.89
N PRO A 111 14.88 0.66 4.82
CA PRO A 111 15.81 0.84 5.95
C PRO A 111 15.67 -0.26 7.02
N PRO A 112 16.57 -0.34 8.02
CA PRO A 112 16.35 -1.17 9.20
C PRO A 112 15.08 -0.77 9.95
N PHE A 113 14.45 -1.74 10.62
CA PHE A 113 13.24 -1.49 11.41
C PHE A 113 13.50 -0.52 12.54
N LYS A 114 12.58 0.39 12.76
CA LYS A 114 12.60 1.33 13.88
C LYS A 114 11.97 0.72 15.13
N TYR A 115 11.04 -0.22 14.95
CA TYR A 115 10.25 -0.82 16.02
C TYR A 115 10.42 -2.34 16.05
N GLU A 116 10.05 -2.93 17.18
CA GLU A 116 9.91 -4.38 17.29
C GLU A 116 8.59 -4.82 16.63
N HIS A 117 8.67 -5.89 15.85
CA HIS A 117 7.52 -6.54 15.25
C HIS A 117 7.45 -8.00 15.71
N TYR A 118 6.44 -8.29 16.53
CA TYR A 118 6.25 -9.54 17.25
C TYR A 118 5.80 -10.69 16.34
N ALA A 119 6.41 -11.86 16.54
CA ALA A 119 5.94 -13.12 15.99
C ALA A 119 6.13 -14.25 17.01
N GLY A 120 5.17 -14.37 17.93
CA GLY A 120 5.11 -15.42 18.92
C GLY A 120 4.03 -16.47 18.59
N ARG A 121 3.57 -17.21 19.59
CA ARG A 121 2.58 -18.27 19.39
C ARG A 121 1.15 -17.73 19.31
N GLU A 122 0.92 -16.66 20.05
CA GLU A 122 -0.36 -16.01 20.27
C GLU A 122 -0.79 -15.20 19.05
N TYR A 123 0.18 -14.50 18.45
CA TYR A 123 0.00 -13.65 17.30
C TYR A 123 1.32 -13.44 16.57
N GLN A 124 1.24 -13.22 15.26
CA GLN A 124 2.36 -12.76 14.44
C GLN A 124 1.88 -11.63 13.56
N VAL A 125 2.68 -10.56 13.49
CA VAL A 125 2.35 -9.42 12.64
C VAL A 125 2.29 -9.80 11.17
N GLU A 126 1.54 -8.99 10.45
CA GLU A 126 1.27 -9.16 9.05
C GLU A 126 2.35 -8.48 8.21
N VAL A 127 2.69 -9.10 7.08
CA VAL A 127 3.61 -8.58 6.08
C VAL A 127 2.89 -8.58 4.73
N GLY A 128 2.69 -7.40 4.15
CA GLY A 128 1.96 -7.22 2.89
C GLY A 128 2.85 -6.68 1.77
N LEU A 129 2.73 -7.24 0.57
CA LEU A 129 3.38 -6.71 -0.63
C LEU A 129 2.58 -5.56 -1.23
N LEU A 130 3.14 -4.35 -1.19
CA LEU A 130 2.50 -3.13 -1.72
C LEU A 130 2.74 -2.94 -3.22
N SER A 131 3.90 -3.34 -3.73
CA SER A 131 4.29 -3.05 -5.13
C SER A 131 3.57 -3.93 -6.16
N ARG A 132 3.15 -3.32 -7.28
CA ARG A 132 2.76 -4.03 -8.51
C ARG A 132 3.52 -3.47 -9.73
N ARG A 133 3.58 -4.26 -10.81
CA ARG A 133 4.27 -3.84 -12.05
C ARG A 133 3.48 -2.84 -12.88
N ILE A 134 2.17 -2.80 -12.71
CA ILE A 134 1.29 -1.82 -13.34
C ILE A 134 0.74 -0.95 -12.23
N VAL A 135 1.07 0.34 -12.27
CA VAL A 135 0.57 1.35 -11.34
C VAL A 135 -0.29 2.33 -12.15
N VAL A 136 -1.54 2.51 -11.74
CA VAL A 136 -2.36 3.64 -12.20
C VAL A 136 -2.50 4.60 -11.05
N MET A 137 -2.11 5.85 -11.27
CA MET A 137 -2.08 6.84 -10.20
C MET A 137 -2.49 8.23 -10.61
N GLY A 138 -3.09 8.97 -9.68
CA GLY A 138 -3.16 10.43 -9.78
C GLY A 138 -1.75 11.04 -9.65
N SER A 139 -1.48 12.13 -10.36
CA SER A 139 -0.21 12.84 -10.27
C SER A 139 0.02 13.44 -8.88
N GLU A 140 1.21 13.25 -8.31
CA GLU A 140 1.56 13.75 -6.98
C GLU A 140 1.58 15.29 -6.89
N THR A 141 1.65 15.98 -8.03
CA THR A 141 1.67 17.46 -8.07
C THR A 141 0.28 18.09 -8.04
N ASP A 142 -0.76 17.36 -8.42
CA ASP A 142 -2.11 17.89 -8.60
C ASP A 142 -3.19 17.04 -7.92
N SER A 143 -2.82 15.89 -7.34
CA SER A 143 -3.67 15.07 -6.47
C SER A 143 -3.59 15.39 -4.97
N PRO A 144 -2.55 16.06 -4.43
CA PRO A 144 -2.38 16.08 -2.99
C PRO A 144 -3.49 16.91 -2.36
N ASP A 145 -3.89 16.48 -1.17
CA ASP A 145 -4.53 17.37 -0.23
C ASP A 145 -3.54 18.52 0.04
N PRO A 146 -3.91 19.81 -0.13
CA PRO A 146 -2.98 20.93 0.01
C PRO A 146 -2.30 20.99 1.38
N VAL A 147 -2.83 20.27 2.37
CA VAL A 147 -2.24 20.10 3.70
C VAL A 147 -2.57 18.67 4.17
N PRO A 148 -1.59 17.83 4.58
CA PRO A 148 -1.90 16.58 5.27
C PRO A 148 -2.72 16.98 6.48
N SER A 149 -3.92 16.46 6.81
CA SER A 149 -4.65 16.99 7.98
C SER A 149 -3.76 16.93 9.25
N PRO A 150 -3.07 18.01 9.67
CA PRO A 150 -2.22 17.93 10.86
C PRO A 150 -3.09 18.25 12.08
N ASN A 151 -4.24 18.88 11.83
CA ASN A 151 -5.30 19.19 12.74
C ASN A 151 -6.07 17.90 12.97
N ARG A 152 -5.63 17.23 14.03
CA ARG A 152 -6.30 16.12 14.67
C ARG A 152 -7.36 16.68 15.61
N CYS A 153 -8.60 16.32 15.39
CA CYS A 153 -9.71 16.67 16.27
C CYS A 153 -10.01 15.49 17.20
N PRO A 154 -10.39 15.73 18.48
CA PRO A 154 -10.85 14.66 19.35
C PRO A 154 -11.98 13.89 18.70
N ASP A 155 -11.89 12.57 18.73
CA ASP A 155 -12.96 11.70 18.27
C ASP A 155 -14.12 11.74 19.29
N PRO A 156 -15.33 12.19 18.91
CA PRO A 156 -16.47 12.20 19.82
C PRO A 156 -16.91 10.80 20.26
N SER A 157 -16.47 9.74 19.58
CA SER A 157 -16.79 8.35 19.88
C SER A 157 -15.73 7.63 20.74
N SER A 158 -14.54 8.20 20.93
CA SER A 158 -13.48 7.57 21.71
C SER A 158 -12.50 8.60 22.30
N PRO A 159 -12.17 8.52 23.60
CA PRO A 159 -11.22 9.42 24.24
C PRO A 159 -9.76 9.13 23.86
N TYR A 160 -9.50 8.09 23.07
CA TYR A 160 -8.15 7.62 22.72
C TYR A 160 -7.82 7.72 21.23
N SER A 161 -8.73 8.25 20.41
CA SER A 161 -8.56 8.42 18.98
C SER A 161 -8.72 9.87 18.55
N PHE A 162 -8.12 10.18 17.41
CA PHE A 162 -8.26 11.46 16.74
C PHE A 162 -8.79 11.24 15.33
N ILE A 163 -9.63 12.16 14.87
CA ILE A 163 -10.17 12.17 13.51
C ILE A 163 -9.64 13.38 12.72
N PRO A 164 -9.62 13.32 11.38
CA PRO A 164 -9.40 14.50 10.56
C PRO A 164 -10.41 15.60 10.92
N CYS A 165 -9.94 16.82 11.16
CA CYS A 165 -10.83 17.94 11.49
C CYS A 165 -11.73 18.39 10.32
N ALA A 166 -11.40 17.99 9.09
CA ALA A 166 -12.18 18.31 7.90
C ALA A 166 -12.09 17.14 6.91
N ALA A 167 -13.03 17.10 5.97
CA ALA A 167 -12.99 16.16 4.87
C ALA A 167 -11.71 16.37 4.04
N PRO A 168 -11.08 15.29 3.54
CA PRO A 168 -10.00 15.39 2.56
C PRO A 168 -10.40 16.25 1.36
N THR A 169 -9.50 17.10 0.90
CA THR A 169 -9.67 17.96 -0.29
C THR A 169 -8.79 17.53 -1.46
N GLY A 170 -8.04 16.43 -1.31
CA GLY A 170 -7.34 15.78 -2.40
C GLY A 170 -8.25 15.46 -3.58
N TYR A 171 -7.67 15.34 -4.77
CA TYR A 171 -8.40 14.96 -5.98
C TYR A 171 -7.56 13.98 -6.79
N GLY A 172 -7.74 12.70 -6.51
CA GLY A 172 -7.02 11.60 -7.13
C GLY A 172 -7.54 11.25 -8.52
N GLY A 173 -6.80 10.36 -9.19
CA GLY A 173 -7.19 9.87 -10.50
C GLY A 173 -8.42 8.95 -10.47
N HIS A 174 -9.08 8.78 -11.61
CA HIS A 174 -10.25 7.89 -11.74
C HIS A 174 -10.13 6.93 -12.93
N ILE A 175 -10.76 5.76 -12.80
CA ILE A 175 -11.04 4.86 -13.93
C ILE A 175 -12.55 4.68 -13.95
N ILE A 176 -13.20 5.14 -15.01
CA ILE A 176 -14.65 5.08 -15.17
C ILE A 176 -14.97 4.17 -16.34
N ILE A 177 -15.67 3.08 -16.05
CA ILE A 177 -16.24 2.19 -17.07
C ILE A 177 -17.62 2.74 -17.42
N ASP A 178 -17.77 3.19 -18.67
CA ASP A 178 -19.05 3.70 -19.17
C ASP A 178 -20.06 2.54 -19.31
N THR A 179 -21.34 2.88 -19.50
CA THR A 179 -22.47 1.94 -19.60
C THR A 179 -22.30 0.84 -20.66
N ILE A 180 -21.50 1.08 -21.70
CA ILE A 180 -21.19 0.12 -22.77
C ILE A 180 -19.76 -0.47 -22.65
N GLY A 181 -19.01 -0.05 -21.64
CA GLY A 181 -17.62 -0.45 -21.43
C GLY A 181 -17.48 -1.75 -20.64
N THR A 182 -16.29 -2.36 -20.71
CA THR A 182 -15.89 -3.48 -19.86
C THR A 182 -14.49 -3.22 -19.32
N GLY A 183 -14.32 -3.32 -18.01
CA GLY A 183 -13.02 -3.25 -17.35
C GLY A 183 -12.67 -4.56 -16.67
N ARG A 184 -11.46 -5.09 -16.90
CA ARG A 184 -10.90 -6.22 -16.15
C ARG A 184 -9.50 -5.83 -15.66
N ALA A 185 -9.25 -6.02 -14.37
CA ALA A 185 -7.97 -5.71 -13.77
C ALA A 185 -7.54 -6.83 -12.82
N THR A 186 -6.28 -7.23 -12.89
CA THR A 186 -5.66 -8.13 -11.91
C THR A 186 -4.21 -7.74 -11.65
N ALA A 187 -3.78 -7.79 -10.40
CA ALA A 187 -2.40 -7.49 -10.00
C ALA A 187 -1.90 -6.11 -10.46
N ILE A 188 -2.77 -5.10 -10.31
CA ILE A 188 -2.44 -3.68 -10.51
C ILE A 188 -2.40 -2.96 -9.16
N GLU A 189 -1.66 -1.88 -9.10
CA GLU A 189 -1.64 -0.93 -7.98
C GLU A 189 -2.44 0.32 -8.40
N LEU A 190 -3.34 0.75 -7.51
CA LEU A 190 -4.10 1.98 -7.64
C LEU A 190 -3.61 2.93 -6.55
N TYR A 191 -3.00 4.05 -6.93
CA TYR A 191 -2.35 4.96 -5.98
C TYR A 191 -2.80 6.41 -6.21
N LEU A 192 -3.12 7.16 -5.15
CA LEU A 192 -3.71 8.51 -5.29
C LEU A 192 -4.92 8.52 -6.24
N MET A 193 -5.84 7.58 -6.05
CA MET A 193 -7.07 7.42 -6.82
C MET A 193 -8.27 7.78 -5.94
N GLY A 194 -9.35 8.28 -6.55
CA GLY A 194 -10.57 8.68 -5.84
C GLY A 194 -10.62 10.16 -5.46
N GLN A 195 -11.75 10.60 -4.90
CA GLN A 195 -12.07 11.97 -4.54
C GLN A 195 -12.61 12.02 -3.11
#